data_AF-A0A1F6CLL8-F1
#
_entry.id   AF-A0A1F6CLL8-F1
#
_cell.length_a   1.000
_cell.length_b   1.000
_cell.length_c   1.000
_cell.angle_alpha   90.00
_cell.angle_beta   90.00
_cell.angle_gamma   90.00
#
_symmetry.space_group_name_H-M   'P 1'
#
loop_
_entity.id
_entity.type
_entity.pdbx_description
1 polymer ?
#
loop_
_entity_poly.entity_id
_entity_poly.type
_entity_poly.pdbx_seq_one_letter_code
_entity_poly.pdbx_strand_id
1 'polypeptide(L)'
;MIEAFHDFISIHSPRLAGLSELRIDDRQRLSPSRYDDILTGNLKARLNTLDAPTKTAFLEKLFRDTLGDEAEFAKELYLSWDDVNTMIRGGMDFGSHTHSHRHIDTLSPKELGSEIATARDLLKEHTRGAALPIISYPFGTGDYSAALLDQLVGFGYALGFTVEVGVNTNLDQPLRLKRLNANDVL
;
A
#
# COMPACT_ATOMS: atom_id res chain seq x y z
N MET A 1 3.95 -13.52 -18.57
CA MET A 1 3.39 -12.29 -17.95
C MET A 1 3.38 -11.11 -18.91
N ILE A 2 4.49 -10.80 -19.59
CA ILE A 2 4.56 -9.69 -20.58
C ILE A 2 3.66 -9.95 -21.79
N GLU A 3 3.72 -11.15 -22.36
CA GLU A 3 2.83 -11.55 -23.47
C GLU A 3 1.35 -11.44 -23.04
N ALA A 4 1.01 -11.98 -21.86
CA ALA A 4 -0.33 -11.85 -21.29
C ALA A 4 -0.79 -10.39 -21.11
N PHE A 5 0.13 -9.47 -20.81
CA PHE A 5 -0.16 -8.04 -20.77
C PHE A 5 -0.46 -7.48 -22.16
N HIS A 6 0.39 -7.77 -23.16
CA HIS A 6 0.18 -7.30 -24.53
C HIS A 6 -1.08 -7.86 -25.16
N ASP A 7 -1.38 -9.13 -24.94
CA ASP A 7 -2.62 -9.78 -25.40
C ASP A 7 -3.85 -9.15 -24.74
N PHE A 8 -3.79 -8.93 -23.42
CA PHE A 8 -4.90 -8.33 -22.69
C PHE A 8 -5.21 -6.92 -23.20
N ILE A 9 -4.20 -6.06 -23.34
CA ILE A 9 -4.37 -4.69 -23.84
C ILE A 9 -4.91 -4.73 -25.27
N SER A 10 -4.44 -5.65 -26.11
CA SER A 10 -4.92 -5.82 -27.49
C SER A 10 -6.42 -6.15 -27.57
N ILE A 11 -6.93 -6.95 -26.64
CA ILE A 11 -8.33 -7.38 -26.61
C ILE A 11 -9.23 -6.35 -25.92
N HIS A 12 -8.85 -5.89 -24.72
CA HIS A 12 -9.73 -5.12 -23.83
C HIS A 12 -9.56 -3.62 -23.98
N SER A 13 -8.47 -3.18 -24.60
CA SER A 13 -8.21 -1.78 -24.90
C SER A 13 -7.51 -1.63 -26.25
N PRO A 14 -8.16 -1.99 -27.39
CA PRO A 14 -7.52 -1.97 -28.71
C PRO A 14 -6.93 -0.61 -29.10
N ARG A 15 -7.51 0.48 -28.56
CA ARG A 15 -7.00 1.86 -28.72
C ARG A 15 -5.62 2.08 -28.09
N LEU A 16 -5.28 1.27 -27.08
CA LEU A 16 -4.03 1.31 -26.33
C LEU A 16 -2.98 0.31 -26.89
N ALA A 17 -3.42 -0.73 -27.59
CA ALA A 17 -2.59 -1.84 -28.08
C ALA A 17 -1.46 -1.45 -29.04
N GLY A 18 -1.63 -0.36 -29.79
CA GLY A 18 -0.63 0.15 -30.74
C GLY A 18 0.28 1.23 -30.18
N LEU A 19 0.07 1.67 -28.93
CA LEU A 19 0.82 2.77 -28.37
C LEU A 19 2.20 2.27 -27.92
N SER A 20 3.26 2.84 -28.52
CA SER A 20 4.64 2.52 -28.16
C SER A 20 4.93 2.71 -26.67
N GLU A 21 4.15 3.55 -26.00
CA GLU A 21 4.21 3.80 -24.56
C GLU A 21 3.63 2.67 -23.69
N LEU A 22 3.01 1.64 -24.24
CA LEU A 22 2.57 0.45 -23.51
C LEU A 22 3.35 -0.80 -23.89
N ARG A 23 4.28 -0.68 -24.84
CA ARG A 23 5.26 -1.73 -25.13
C ARG A 23 6.16 -1.95 -23.91
N ILE A 24 6.41 -3.22 -23.61
CA ILE A 24 7.33 -3.67 -22.57
C ILE A 24 8.45 -4.41 -23.31
N ASP A 25 9.66 -3.86 -23.26
CA ASP A 25 10.88 -4.50 -23.72
C ASP A 25 12.05 -4.17 -22.78
N ASP A 26 13.22 -4.70 -23.06
CA ASP A 26 14.44 -4.56 -22.26
C ASP A 26 15.40 -3.48 -22.78
N ARG A 27 15.00 -2.71 -23.80
CA ARG A 27 15.87 -1.72 -24.45
C ARG A 27 16.21 -0.54 -23.55
N GLN A 28 15.29 -0.20 -22.65
CA GLN A 28 15.45 0.87 -21.69
C GLN A 28 14.77 0.49 -20.37
N ARG A 29 15.44 0.74 -19.24
CA ARG A 29 14.83 0.65 -17.92
C ARG A 29 13.97 1.88 -17.65
N LEU A 30 12.69 1.67 -17.36
CA LEU A 30 11.70 2.70 -17.02
C LEU A 30 11.55 2.87 -15.51
N SER A 31 11.66 1.77 -14.76
CA SER A 31 11.52 1.79 -13.30
C SER A 31 12.86 2.09 -12.62
N PRO A 32 12.91 3.02 -11.65
CA PRO A 32 14.11 3.28 -10.85
C PRO A 32 14.39 2.17 -9.82
N SER A 33 13.49 1.17 -9.68
CA SER A 33 13.68 0.04 -8.77
C SER A 33 14.95 -0.73 -9.12
N ARG A 34 15.87 -0.81 -8.15
CA ARG A 34 17.11 -1.60 -8.22
C ARG A 34 16.91 -3.09 -7.91
N TYR A 35 15.73 -3.47 -7.43
CA TYR A 35 15.43 -4.82 -6.98
C TYR A 35 14.77 -5.69 -8.06
N ASP A 36 14.30 -5.05 -9.15
CA ASP A 36 13.62 -5.74 -10.25
C ASP A 36 14.55 -5.86 -11.47
N ASP A 37 14.43 -6.96 -12.22
CA ASP A 37 14.96 -7.02 -13.58
C ASP A 37 14.27 -5.96 -14.49
N ILE A 38 14.84 -5.70 -15.67
CA ILE A 38 14.36 -4.61 -16.56
C ILE A 38 12.90 -4.85 -16.96
N LEU A 39 12.55 -6.09 -17.30
CA LEU A 39 11.23 -6.42 -17.83
C LEU A 39 10.17 -6.33 -16.73
N THR A 40 10.44 -6.88 -15.56
CA THR A 40 9.57 -6.79 -14.37
C THR A 40 9.39 -5.33 -13.96
N GLY A 41 10.47 -4.56 -13.90
CA GLY A 41 10.41 -3.13 -13.60
C GLY A 41 9.57 -2.35 -14.62
N ASN A 42 9.75 -2.65 -15.92
CA ASN A 42 9.01 -1.98 -16.99
C ASN A 42 7.53 -2.35 -17.00
N LEU A 43 7.18 -3.60 -16.74
CA LEU A 43 5.78 -4.01 -16.56
C LEU A 43 5.13 -3.22 -15.43
N LYS A 44 5.76 -3.15 -14.26
CA LYS A 44 5.25 -2.35 -13.12
C LYS A 44 5.06 -0.88 -13.49
N ALA A 45 6.03 -0.30 -14.21
CA ALA A 45 5.95 1.08 -14.67
C ALA A 45 4.73 1.32 -15.59
N ARG A 46 4.47 0.42 -16.56
CA ARG A 46 3.31 0.51 -17.46
C ARG A 46 1.98 0.23 -16.77
N LEU A 47 1.95 -0.67 -15.80
CA LEU A 47 0.75 -0.89 -14.98
C LEU A 47 0.34 0.36 -14.20
N ASN A 48 1.30 1.21 -13.85
CA ASN A 48 1.01 2.47 -13.16
C ASN A 48 0.53 3.59 -14.08
N THR A 49 0.62 3.42 -15.41
CA THR A 49 0.08 4.39 -16.39
C THR A 49 -1.32 4.05 -16.87
N LEU A 50 -1.83 2.86 -16.57
CA LEU A 50 -3.20 2.46 -16.92
C LEU A 50 -4.23 3.18 -16.03
N ASP A 51 -5.41 3.44 -16.59
CA ASP A 51 -6.57 3.84 -15.80
C ASP A 51 -6.99 2.71 -14.84
N ALA A 52 -7.63 3.08 -13.71
CA ALA A 52 -7.97 2.13 -12.67
C ALA A 52 -8.83 0.95 -13.16
N PRO A 53 -9.92 1.16 -13.95
CA PRO A 53 -10.69 0.05 -14.51
C PRO A 53 -9.86 -0.93 -15.34
N THR A 54 -9.03 -0.43 -16.26
CA THR A 54 -8.19 -1.28 -17.13
C THR A 54 -7.14 -2.03 -16.31
N LYS A 55 -6.50 -1.34 -15.35
CA LYS A 55 -5.51 -1.94 -14.44
C LYS A 55 -6.14 -3.07 -13.62
N THR A 56 -7.31 -2.83 -13.01
CA THR A 56 -8.01 -3.83 -12.21
C THR A 56 -8.40 -5.03 -13.05
N ALA A 57 -9.02 -4.83 -14.21
CA ALA A 57 -9.42 -5.92 -15.09
C ALA A 57 -8.22 -6.78 -15.55
N PHE A 58 -7.08 -6.15 -15.84
CA PHE A 58 -5.85 -6.87 -16.17
C PHE A 58 -5.33 -7.69 -14.98
N LEU A 59 -5.21 -7.06 -13.81
CA LEU A 59 -4.67 -7.70 -12.61
C LEU A 59 -5.55 -8.87 -12.17
N GLU A 60 -6.86 -8.71 -12.16
CA GLU A 60 -7.80 -9.79 -11.86
C GLU A 60 -7.65 -10.98 -12.82
N LYS A 61 -7.55 -10.72 -14.13
CA LYS A 61 -7.33 -11.79 -15.12
C LYS A 61 -5.99 -12.47 -14.89
N LEU A 62 -4.92 -11.68 -14.76
CA LEU A 62 -3.58 -12.22 -14.54
C LEU A 62 -3.53 -13.07 -13.27
N PHE A 63 -4.14 -12.58 -12.19
CA PHE A 63 -4.18 -13.27 -10.91
C PHE A 63 -4.93 -14.60 -11.04
N ARG A 64 -6.14 -14.61 -11.62
CA ARG A 64 -6.90 -15.85 -11.86
C ARG A 64 -6.13 -16.86 -12.69
N ASP A 65 -5.44 -16.41 -13.74
CA ASP A 65 -4.72 -17.29 -14.65
C ASP A 65 -3.40 -17.84 -14.08
N THR A 66 -2.79 -17.15 -13.10
CA THR A 66 -1.44 -17.48 -12.60
C THR A 66 -1.41 -17.96 -11.16
N LEU A 67 -2.25 -17.40 -10.29
CA LEU A 67 -2.28 -17.66 -8.85
C LEU A 67 -3.59 -18.36 -8.43
N GLY A 68 -4.63 -18.32 -9.26
CA GLY A 68 -5.89 -18.99 -9.00
C GLY A 68 -6.83 -18.16 -8.13
N ASP A 69 -7.33 -18.76 -7.04
CA ASP A 69 -8.28 -18.12 -6.15
C ASP A 69 -7.59 -17.08 -5.25
N GLU A 70 -8.06 -15.83 -5.34
CA GLU A 70 -7.48 -14.71 -4.60
C GLU A 70 -7.64 -14.86 -3.08
N ALA A 71 -8.79 -15.38 -2.63
CA ALA A 71 -9.05 -15.53 -1.21
C ALA A 71 -8.18 -16.62 -0.58
N GLU A 72 -7.97 -17.74 -1.28
CA GLU A 72 -7.04 -18.78 -0.85
C GLU A 72 -5.58 -18.28 -0.89
N PHE A 73 -5.17 -17.60 -1.96
CA PHE A 73 -3.82 -17.06 -2.05
C PHE A 73 -3.54 -16.01 -0.96
N ALA A 74 -4.51 -15.16 -0.64
CA ALA A 74 -4.37 -14.17 0.43
C ALA A 74 -4.11 -14.82 1.80
N LYS A 75 -4.70 -15.99 2.07
CA LYS A 75 -4.46 -16.74 3.32
C LYS A 75 -3.02 -17.25 3.46
N GLU A 76 -2.30 -17.42 2.35
CA GLU A 76 -0.90 -17.85 2.38
C GLU A 76 0.07 -16.69 2.68
N LEU A 77 -0.31 -15.45 2.37
CA LEU A 77 0.56 -14.28 2.47
C LEU A 77 0.25 -13.34 3.64
N TYR A 78 -1.02 -13.26 4.04
CA TYR A 78 -1.47 -12.31 5.07
C TYR A 78 -1.80 -13.04 6.38
N LEU A 79 -1.53 -12.34 7.48
CA LEU A 79 -1.90 -12.81 8.82
C LEU A 79 -3.43 -12.88 8.95
N SER A 80 -3.92 -14.00 9.48
CA SER A 80 -5.30 -14.06 9.98
C SER A 80 -5.42 -13.29 11.30
N TRP A 81 -6.66 -12.98 11.71
CA TRP A 81 -6.89 -12.39 13.03
C TRP A 81 -6.48 -13.30 14.18
N ASP A 82 -6.50 -14.62 13.99
CA ASP A 82 -6.01 -15.57 15.00
C ASP A 82 -4.48 -15.52 15.11
N ASP A 83 -3.77 -15.34 14.00
CA ASP A 83 -2.31 -15.13 13.98
C ASP A 83 -1.96 -13.82 14.69
N VAL A 84 -2.65 -12.73 14.37
CA VAL A 84 -2.49 -11.42 15.03
C VAL A 84 -2.66 -11.56 16.54
N ASN A 85 -3.75 -12.20 16.99
CA ASN A 85 -3.99 -12.40 18.42
C ASN A 85 -2.94 -13.32 19.08
N THR A 86 -2.40 -14.29 18.34
CA THR A 86 -1.30 -15.15 18.81
C THR A 86 -0.01 -14.35 18.99
N MET A 87 0.32 -13.49 18.03
CA MET A 87 1.49 -12.60 18.09
C MET A 87 1.37 -11.58 19.22
N ILE A 88 0.17 -11.02 19.45
CA ILE A 88 -0.11 -10.13 20.59
C ILE A 88 0.13 -10.85 21.92
N ARG A 89 -0.34 -12.09 22.08
CA ARG A 89 -0.05 -12.90 23.28
C ARG A 89 1.44 -13.19 23.44
N GLY A 90 2.19 -13.21 22.33
CA GLY A 90 3.65 -13.29 22.31
C GLY A 90 4.38 -11.97 22.61
N GLY A 91 3.66 -10.88 22.85
CA GLY A 91 4.23 -9.57 23.19
C GLY A 91 4.49 -8.64 22.01
N MET A 92 3.95 -8.93 20.82
CA MET A 92 4.04 -8.03 19.66
C MET A 92 2.91 -6.99 19.67
N ASP A 93 3.25 -5.79 19.21
CA ASP A 93 2.27 -4.70 19.02
C ASP A 93 1.76 -4.66 17.58
N PHE A 94 0.50 -4.27 17.42
CA PHE A 94 -0.13 -4.01 16.13
C PHE A 94 -0.67 -2.58 16.10
N GLY A 95 -0.58 -1.94 14.93
CA GLY A 95 -1.08 -0.60 14.67
C GLY A 95 -1.72 -0.49 13.29
N SER A 96 -2.20 0.70 12.95
CA SER A 96 -2.91 0.97 11.71
C SER A 96 -1.97 1.24 10.54
N HIS A 97 -2.41 0.86 9.35
CA HIS A 97 -1.81 1.27 8.07
C HIS A 97 -2.86 1.73 7.06
N THR A 98 -3.92 2.38 7.56
CA THR A 98 -5.20 2.64 6.87
C THR A 98 -5.92 1.34 6.44
N HIS A 99 -7.07 1.46 5.77
CA HIS A 99 -7.90 0.31 5.44
C HIS A 99 -7.56 -0.27 4.06
N SER A 100 -7.52 0.57 3.03
CA SER A 100 -7.29 0.16 1.64
C SER A 100 -5.90 0.52 1.10
N HIS A 101 -4.99 1.01 1.97
CA HIS A 101 -3.62 1.36 1.61
C HIS A 101 -3.54 2.36 0.43
N ARG A 102 -4.49 3.29 0.34
CA ARG A 102 -4.47 4.38 -0.65
C ARG A 102 -3.47 5.46 -0.24
N HIS A 103 -2.88 6.16 -1.21
CA HIS A 103 -2.11 7.37 -0.95
C HIS A 103 -2.99 8.41 -0.26
N ILE A 104 -2.63 8.81 0.96
CA ILE A 104 -3.46 9.69 1.79
C ILE A 104 -3.71 11.06 1.13
N ASP A 105 -2.78 11.53 0.30
CA ASP A 105 -2.89 12.81 -0.43
C ASP A 105 -3.90 12.80 -1.57
N THR A 106 -4.34 11.61 -1.98
CA THR A 106 -5.35 11.44 -3.04
C THR A 106 -6.77 11.38 -2.50
N LEU A 107 -6.92 11.40 -1.17
CA LEU A 107 -8.20 11.23 -0.49
C LEU A 107 -8.81 12.58 -0.14
N SER A 108 -10.12 12.73 -0.36
CA SER A 108 -10.87 13.81 0.27
C SER A 108 -10.88 13.63 1.80
N PRO A 109 -11.10 14.70 2.59
CA PRO A 109 -11.19 14.61 4.05
C PRO A 109 -12.23 13.59 4.56
N LYS A 110 -13.31 13.38 3.79
CA LYS A 110 -14.33 12.38 4.10
C LYS A 110 -13.82 10.96 3.85
N GLU A 111 -13.20 10.71 2.71
CA GLU A 111 -12.61 9.39 2.41
C GLU A 111 -11.50 9.04 3.40
N LEU A 112 -10.64 10.00 3.73
CA LEU A 112 -9.58 9.81 4.71
C LEU A 112 -10.14 9.49 6.11
N GLY A 113 -11.20 10.18 6.52
CA GLY A 113 -11.93 9.85 7.75
C GLY A 113 -12.48 8.42 7.74
N SER A 114 -13.06 7.97 6.63
CA SER A 114 -13.55 6.59 6.48
C SER A 114 -12.42 5.56 6.53
N GLU A 115 -11.29 5.81 5.86
CA GLU A 115 -10.11 4.95 5.88
C GLU A 115 -9.57 4.76 7.30
N ILE A 116 -9.42 5.86 8.04
CA ILE A 116 -8.89 5.87 9.41
C ILE A 116 -9.87 5.18 10.38
N ALA A 117 -11.16 5.51 10.29
CA ALA A 117 -12.19 4.94 11.15
C ALA A 117 -12.34 3.42 10.95
N THR A 118 -12.41 2.98 9.69
CA THR A 118 -12.58 1.57 9.35
C THR A 118 -11.39 0.73 9.85
N ALA A 119 -10.16 1.20 9.61
CA ALA A 119 -8.97 0.51 10.10
C ALA A 119 -8.93 0.43 11.63
N ARG A 120 -9.26 1.53 12.31
CA ARG A 120 -9.35 1.59 13.78
C ARG A 120 -10.37 0.59 14.32
N ASP A 121 -11.56 0.56 13.74
CA ASP A 121 -12.68 -0.25 14.24
C ASP A 121 -12.41 -1.74 14.04
N LEU A 122 -11.89 -2.14 12.88
CA LEU A 122 -11.47 -3.53 12.63
C LEU A 122 -10.37 -3.97 13.59
N LEU A 123 -9.32 -3.15 13.77
CA LEU A 123 -8.25 -3.47 14.72
C LEU A 123 -8.80 -3.59 16.13
N LYS A 124 -9.61 -2.64 16.59
CA LYS A 124 -10.19 -2.65 17.93
C LYS A 124 -11.07 -3.88 18.15
N GLU A 125 -11.92 -4.21 17.19
CA GLU A 125 -12.81 -5.36 17.25
C GLU A 125 -12.02 -6.67 17.32
N HIS A 126 -11.16 -6.91 16.33
CA HIS A 126 -10.51 -8.21 16.16
C HIS A 126 -9.34 -8.46 17.12
N THR A 127 -8.71 -7.41 17.65
CA THR A 127 -7.67 -7.52 18.68
C THR A 127 -8.22 -7.37 20.10
N ARG A 128 -9.54 -7.22 20.25
CA ARG A 128 -10.22 -6.97 21.55
C ARG A 128 -9.65 -5.74 22.27
N GLY A 129 -9.31 -4.71 21.49
CA GLY A 129 -8.73 -3.46 21.96
C GLY A 129 -7.24 -3.50 22.29
N ALA A 130 -6.53 -4.58 21.99
CA ALA A 130 -5.10 -4.68 22.24
C ALA A 130 -4.23 -3.93 21.21
N ALA A 131 -4.74 -3.67 20.00
CA ALA A 131 -4.04 -2.86 19.01
C ALA A 131 -3.76 -1.45 19.55
N LEU A 132 -2.54 -0.96 19.32
CA LEU A 132 -2.12 0.36 19.73
C LEU A 132 -2.74 1.43 18.81
N PRO A 133 -3.07 2.61 19.36
CA PRO A 133 -3.57 3.74 18.58
C PRO A 133 -2.42 4.45 17.86
N ILE A 134 -1.70 3.73 17.01
CA ILE A 134 -0.57 4.24 16.23
C ILE A 134 -0.80 3.98 14.75
N ILE A 135 -0.25 4.83 13.88
CA ILE A 135 -0.40 4.71 12.43
C ILE A 135 0.93 4.77 11.70
N SER A 136 1.16 3.86 10.76
CA SER A 136 2.16 4.03 9.70
C SER A 136 1.42 4.59 8.48
N TYR A 137 1.90 5.66 7.86
CA TYR A 137 1.21 6.23 6.69
C TYR A 137 1.57 5.44 5.42
N PRO A 138 0.59 4.96 4.61
CA PRO A 138 0.85 4.35 3.31
C PRO A 138 1.76 5.22 2.47
N PHE A 139 2.79 4.61 1.87
CA PHE A 139 3.82 5.27 1.07
C PHE A 139 4.66 6.32 1.81
N GLY A 140 4.32 6.67 3.06
CA GLY A 140 4.97 7.72 3.84
C GLY A 140 4.93 9.10 3.18
N THR A 141 4.04 9.30 2.21
CA THR A 141 3.88 10.59 1.54
C THR A 141 2.75 11.37 2.20
N GLY A 142 2.94 12.67 2.27
CA GLY A 142 1.84 13.61 2.38
C GLY A 142 2.16 14.89 3.09
N ASP A 143 1.33 15.89 2.86
CA ASP A 143 1.50 17.22 3.48
C ASP A 143 1.20 17.19 4.99
N TYR A 144 0.69 16.05 5.48
CA TYR A 144 0.32 15.82 6.88
C TYR A 144 -0.49 16.98 7.44
N SER A 145 -1.43 17.52 6.67
CA SER A 145 -2.11 18.78 6.96
C SER A 145 -2.69 18.82 8.37
N ALA A 146 -2.83 20.02 8.96
CA ALA A 146 -3.39 20.18 10.30
C ALA A 146 -4.76 19.46 10.43
N ALA A 147 -5.61 19.56 9.40
CA ALA A 147 -6.89 18.87 9.36
C ALA A 147 -6.76 17.33 9.47
N LEU A 148 -5.78 16.72 8.81
CA LEU A 148 -5.51 15.28 8.94
C LEU A 148 -5.05 14.94 10.36
N LEU A 149 -4.12 15.71 10.93
CA LEU A 149 -3.62 15.47 12.28
C LEU A 149 -4.74 15.60 13.32
N ASP A 150 -5.60 16.62 13.18
CA ASP A 150 -6.76 16.83 14.04
C ASP A 150 -7.76 15.67 13.94
N GLN A 151 -8.00 15.15 12.72
CA GLN A 151 -8.81 13.95 12.53
C GLN A 151 -8.21 12.74 13.27
N LEU A 152 -6.91 12.48 13.11
CA LEU A 152 -6.21 11.38 13.78
C LEU A 152 -6.31 11.48 15.31
N VAL A 153 -6.09 12.68 15.87
CA VAL A 153 -6.28 12.94 17.31
C VAL A 153 -7.73 12.66 17.72
N GLY A 154 -8.71 13.11 16.94
CA GLY A 154 -10.13 12.84 17.18
C GLY A 154 -10.48 11.34 17.15
N PHE A 155 -9.75 10.54 16.37
CA PHE A 155 -9.86 9.09 16.35
C PHE A 155 -9.05 8.38 17.45
N GLY A 156 -8.28 9.13 18.24
CA GLY A 156 -7.50 8.64 19.36
C GLY A 156 -6.07 8.22 19.04
N TYR A 157 -5.58 8.47 17.82
CA TYR A 157 -4.20 8.15 17.43
C TYR A 157 -3.20 8.99 18.21
N ALA A 158 -2.21 8.32 18.79
CA ALA A 158 -1.17 8.93 19.61
C ALA A 158 0.13 9.15 18.82
N LEU A 159 0.52 8.18 17.98
CA LEU A 159 1.77 8.25 17.20
C LEU A 159 1.52 7.98 15.71
N GLY A 160 2.31 8.62 14.86
CA GLY A 160 2.25 8.50 13.40
C GLY A 160 3.64 8.43 12.79
N PHE A 161 3.88 7.47 11.89
CA PHE A 161 5.20 7.19 11.31
C PHE A 161 5.22 7.52 9.81
N THR A 162 6.11 8.44 9.42
CA THR A 162 6.35 8.86 8.03
C THR A 162 7.45 7.99 7.39
N VAL A 163 7.86 8.28 6.15
CA VAL A 163 9.12 7.72 5.57
C VAL A 163 10.23 8.76 5.53
N GLU A 164 10.05 9.91 6.19
CA GLU A 164 11.12 10.90 6.31
C GLU A 164 12.29 10.26 7.07
N VAL A 165 13.47 10.28 6.44
CA VAL A 165 14.67 9.67 7.01
C VAL A 165 15.21 10.56 8.12
N GLY A 166 15.33 10.01 9.33
CA GLY A 166 15.96 10.73 10.42
C GLY A 166 15.76 10.08 11.78
N VAL A 167 16.51 10.60 12.75
CA VAL A 167 16.38 10.26 14.17
C VAL A 167 15.48 11.29 14.84
N ASN A 168 14.45 10.83 15.56
CA ASN A 168 13.60 11.70 16.36
C ASN A 168 14.34 12.03 17.68
N THR A 169 14.83 13.27 17.81
CA THR A 169 15.55 13.75 19.01
C THR A 169 14.61 14.27 20.09
N ASN A 170 13.35 14.54 19.73
CA ASN A 170 12.23 14.84 20.63
C ASN A 170 10.92 14.30 20.01
N LEU A 171 9.81 14.45 20.73
CA LEU A 171 8.49 13.95 20.33
C LEU A 171 7.47 15.09 20.13
N ASP A 172 7.92 16.28 19.74
CA ASP A 172 7.06 17.47 19.60
C ASP A 172 6.02 17.32 18.47
N GLN A 173 6.29 16.44 17.50
CA GLN A 173 5.39 16.10 16.40
C GLN A 173 5.10 14.58 16.41
N PRO A 174 4.33 14.07 17.39
CA PRO A 174 4.19 12.64 17.62
C PRO A 174 3.48 11.91 16.48
N LEU A 175 2.70 12.64 15.67
CA LEU A 175 2.04 12.12 14.47
C LEU A 175 2.91 12.20 13.19
N ARG A 176 4.16 12.65 13.29
CA ARG A 176 5.09 12.82 12.16
C ARG A 176 6.48 12.28 12.48
N LEU A 177 6.54 11.13 13.16
CA LEU A 177 7.79 10.50 13.52
C LEU A 177 8.55 10.02 12.29
N LYS A 178 9.82 10.41 12.22
CA LYS A 178 10.79 9.98 11.21
C LYS A 178 11.19 8.53 11.42
N ARG A 179 11.65 7.85 10.37
CA ARG A 179 12.13 6.46 10.43
C ARG A 179 13.45 6.30 9.70
N LEU A 180 14.27 5.37 10.16
CA LEU A 180 15.41 4.87 9.38
C LEU A 180 14.92 3.72 8.50
N ASN A 181 15.35 3.69 7.26
CA ASN A 181 15.08 2.58 6.36
C ASN A 181 16.01 1.42 6.71
N ALA A 182 15.44 0.25 7.00
CA ALA A 182 16.21 -0.94 7.38
C ALA A 182 17.26 -1.34 6.31
N ASN A 183 17.03 -0.99 5.05
CA ASN A 183 17.98 -1.24 3.96
C ASN A 183 19.21 -0.33 3.97
N ASP A 184 19.13 0.81 4.67
CA ASP A 184 20.16 1.85 4.69
C ASP A 184 21.00 1.82 5.99
N VAL A 185 20.68 0.92 6.93
CA VAL A 185 21.34 0.78 8.25
C VAL A 185 22.24 -0.47 8.36
N LEU A 186 22.85 -0.89 7.24
CA LEU A 186 23.86 -1.96 7.20
C LEU A 186 25.25 -1.41 6.92
#